data_AF-A0A317IDI9-F1
#
_entry.id   AF-A0A317IDI9-F1
#
_cell.length_a   1.000
_cell.length_b   1.000
_cell.length_c   1.000
_cell.angle_alpha   90.00
_cell.angle_beta   90.00
_cell.angle_gamma   90.00
#
_symmetry.space_group_name_H-M   'P 1'
#
loop_
_entity.id
_entity.type
_entity.pdbx_description
1 polymer ?
#
loop_
_entity_poly.entity_id
_entity_poly.type
_entity_poly.pdbx_seq_one_letter_code
_entity_poly.pdbx_strand_id
1 'polypeptide(L)'
;MESENISQVDLLASVTPENASGSFGKHWDSGTRHEPPVQTDLANHHQTILNLLVETRESQNQGWLGDLAQQVEHINKETPSKPVEPETYGRRTILKLMNKIFDDFELFSTQFNETNSGSELFINCSRPETRRPSSELAGDGTMLPLYMDGYLATRNWSLLLRGTRNKIKVFVFPSEVLLGFRSSTVGESDFPPLFEIARAKDQNRRGWKIGDKWISHDQLPILSAQLFSDFVRLAATPPAYADIPAQTATESMEIEPPPSASAANDAPATDQIQSNELPKQVLLDPAVLEACKVISIVVDQNLHRLLQQSKHSIETKQFDQFYDIQQLIEKLGALKSFVGTTSEQIAPANR
;
A
#
# COMPACT_ATOMS: atom_id res chain seq x y z
N MET A 1 65.62 21.04 -25.35
CA MET A 1 65.00 21.11 -26.69
C MET A 1 63.50 21.05 -26.47
N GLU A 2 62.86 22.12 -26.92
CA GLU A 2 61.42 22.32 -27.14
C GLU A 2 60.50 22.39 -25.91
N SER A 3 60.51 23.62 -25.43
CA SER A 3 59.47 24.39 -24.75
C SER A 3 58.21 24.64 -25.60
N GLU A 4 57.11 24.92 -24.88
CA GLU A 4 55.96 25.77 -25.25
C GLU A 4 54.93 25.27 -26.27
N ASN A 5 53.68 25.12 -25.81
CA ASN A 5 52.57 25.84 -26.45
C ASN A 5 51.39 26.02 -25.47
N ILE A 6 51.32 27.23 -24.89
CA ILE A 6 50.12 27.78 -24.25
C ILE A 6 49.69 28.95 -25.13
N SER A 7 48.49 28.86 -25.69
CA SER A 7 47.75 29.93 -26.36
C SER A 7 46.30 29.47 -26.39
N GLN A 8 45.25 30.28 -26.21
CA GLN A 8 45.12 31.72 -26.02
C GLN A 8 43.70 31.91 -25.47
N VAL A 9 43.54 32.89 -24.58
CA VAL A 9 42.26 33.45 -24.15
C VAL A 9 42.04 34.70 -24.98
N ASP A 10 40.85 34.83 -25.59
CA ASP A 10 40.15 36.05 -26.00
C ASP A 10 38.86 35.61 -26.71
N LEU A 11 37.75 36.34 -26.83
CA LEU A 11 37.07 37.44 -26.16
C LEU A 11 35.84 37.70 -27.10
N LEU A 12 34.65 37.92 -26.54
CA LEU A 12 33.50 38.64 -27.15
C LEU A 12 32.89 38.17 -28.49
N ALA A 13 31.63 37.72 -28.42
CA ALA A 13 30.58 38.20 -29.32
C ALA A 13 29.21 38.10 -28.63
N SER A 14 28.75 39.22 -28.10
CA SER A 14 27.37 39.46 -27.71
C SER A 14 26.49 39.53 -28.97
N VAL A 15 25.60 38.55 -29.14
CA VAL A 15 24.55 38.60 -30.16
C VAL A 15 23.21 38.78 -29.45
N THR A 16 22.68 39.99 -29.54
CA THR A 16 21.28 40.31 -29.25
C THR A 16 20.41 39.92 -30.44
N PRO A 17 19.34 39.12 -30.28
CA PRO A 17 18.25 39.10 -31.23
C PRO A 17 17.19 40.12 -30.84
N GLU A 18 17.02 41.10 -31.72
CA GLU A 18 15.90 42.03 -31.76
C GLU A 18 14.56 41.31 -32.02
N ASN A 19 13.52 41.82 -31.34
CA ASN A 19 12.15 42.02 -31.82
C ASN A 19 11.52 40.98 -32.76
N ALA A 20 10.69 40.12 -32.15
CA ALA A 20 9.46 39.64 -32.78
C ALA A 20 8.32 39.66 -31.74
N SER A 21 7.82 40.86 -31.44
CA SER A 21 6.58 41.09 -30.68
C SER A 21 5.37 40.78 -31.56
N GLY A 22 5.09 39.49 -31.75
CA GLY A 22 3.81 39.00 -32.28
C GLY A 22 2.77 38.95 -31.16
N SER A 23 1.96 39.99 -31.04
CA SER A 23 0.78 40.05 -30.19
C SER A 23 -0.30 39.08 -30.69
N PHE A 24 -0.29 37.84 -30.22
CA PHE A 24 -1.38 36.88 -30.40
C PHE A 24 -1.61 36.16 -29.06
N GLY A 25 -2.72 36.48 -28.38
CA GLY A 25 -3.13 35.76 -27.16
C GLY A 25 -3.46 36.62 -25.95
N LYS A 26 -4.25 37.69 -26.10
CA LYS A 26 -4.92 38.37 -24.97
C LYS A 26 -6.44 38.19 -25.08
N HIS A 27 -6.93 36.95 -25.00
CA HIS A 27 -8.38 36.72 -24.94
C HIS A 27 -8.83 35.40 -24.29
N TRP A 28 -8.24 35.04 -23.15
CA TRP A 28 -8.72 33.93 -22.31
C TRP A 28 -8.97 34.29 -20.85
N ASP A 29 -8.83 35.56 -20.46
CA ASP A 29 -8.75 35.98 -19.06
C ASP A 29 -10.06 36.58 -18.51
N SER A 30 -11.18 35.95 -18.82
CA SER A 30 -12.48 36.28 -18.20
C SER A 30 -13.32 35.04 -17.90
N GLY A 31 -12.65 33.96 -17.48
CA GLY A 31 -13.30 32.89 -16.73
C GLY A 31 -13.42 33.34 -15.27
N THR A 32 -14.65 33.52 -14.80
CA THR A 32 -14.99 33.62 -13.39
C THR A 32 -14.17 32.62 -12.59
N ARG A 33 -13.36 33.10 -11.63
CA ARG A 33 -12.71 32.26 -10.63
C ARG A 33 -13.78 31.48 -9.89
N HIS A 34 -14.06 30.26 -10.34
CA HIS A 34 -14.69 29.27 -9.51
C HIS A 34 -13.72 29.01 -8.36
N GLU A 35 -14.08 29.45 -7.16
CA GLU A 35 -13.44 28.94 -5.96
C GLU A 35 -13.56 27.40 -6.01
N PRO A 36 -12.45 26.65 -5.94
CA PRO A 36 -12.53 25.20 -5.96
C PRO A 36 -13.34 24.75 -4.74
N PRO A 37 -14.46 24.03 -4.92
CA PRO A 37 -15.27 23.60 -3.79
C PRO A 37 -14.54 22.49 -3.03
N VAL A 38 -14.52 22.59 -1.69
CA VAL A 38 -14.48 21.45 -0.76
C VAL A 38 -13.32 20.44 -0.94
N GLN A 39 -12.09 20.88 -1.20
CA GLN A 39 -10.91 19.99 -1.13
C GLN A 39 -10.38 19.78 0.30
N THR A 40 -10.68 20.71 1.22
CA THR A 40 -10.14 20.68 2.59
C THR A 40 -10.67 19.52 3.43
N ASP A 41 -11.90 19.07 3.20
CA ASP A 41 -12.52 18.03 4.04
C ASP A 41 -11.99 16.62 3.72
N LEU A 42 -11.73 16.35 2.43
CA LEU A 42 -11.16 15.08 1.97
C LEU A 42 -9.72 14.87 2.48
N ALA A 43 -8.91 15.94 2.46
CA ALA A 43 -7.56 15.90 2.99
C ALA A 43 -7.54 15.60 4.49
N ASN A 44 -8.45 16.21 5.26
CA ASN A 44 -8.58 16.00 6.71
C ASN A 44 -9.00 14.55 7.05
N HIS A 45 -9.90 13.97 6.24
CA HIS A 45 -10.36 12.60 6.48
C HIS A 45 -9.29 11.55 6.17
N HIS A 46 -8.59 11.68 5.03
CA HIS A 46 -7.44 10.80 4.73
C HIS A 46 -6.36 10.92 5.80
N GLN A 47 -6.10 12.12 6.29
CA GLN A 47 -5.15 12.33 7.38
C GLN A 47 -5.62 11.64 8.67
N THR A 48 -6.92 11.60 8.95
CA THR A 48 -7.48 10.90 10.12
C THR A 48 -7.28 9.38 10.02
N ILE A 49 -7.56 8.78 8.86
CA ILE A 49 -7.31 7.34 8.63
C ILE A 49 -5.81 7.03 8.74
N LEU A 50 -4.97 7.87 8.13
CA LEU A 50 -3.53 7.72 8.22
C LEU A 50 -3.04 7.86 9.66
N ASN A 51 -3.56 8.82 10.42
CA ASN A 51 -3.22 8.98 11.83
C ASN A 51 -3.68 7.78 12.66
N LEU A 52 -4.87 7.23 12.42
CA LEU A 52 -5.32 6.01 13.09
C LEU A 52 -4.44 4.81 12.76
N LEU A 53 -4.02 4.68 11.49
CA LEU A 53 -3.06 3.65 11.08
C LEU A 53 -1.70 3.87 11.74
N VAL A 54 -1.21 5.12 11.80
CA VAL A 54 0.05 5.48 12.43
C VAL A 54 -0.01 5.23 13.93
N GLU A 55 -1.05 5.66 14.65
CA GLU A 55 -1.23 5.44 16.09
C GLU A 55 -1.38 3.95 16.42
N THR A 56 -2.20 3.24 15.65
CA THR A 56 -2.33 1.78 15.76
C THR A 56 -0.98 1.13 15.51
N ARG A 57 -0.25 1.59 14.49
CA ARG A 57 1.08 1.08 14.16
C ARG A 57 2.11 1.46 15.19
N GLU A 58 2.19 2.65 15.74
CA GLU A 58 3.23 3.01 16.72
C GLU A 58 3.06 2.24 18.02
N SER A 59 1.81 2.14 18.49
CA SER A 59 1.44 1.32 19.64
C SER A 59 1.75 -0.16 19.37
N GLN A 60 1.39 -0.68 18.19
CA GLN A 60 1.65 -2.07 17.85
C GLN A 60 3.10 -2.34 17.44
N ASN A 61 3.84 -1.43 16.81
CA ASN A 61 5.22 -1.60 16.29
C ASN A 61 6.16 -2.00 17.42
N GLN A 62 5.94 -1.49 18.62
CA GLN A 62 6.71 -1.96 19.77
C GLN A 62 6.29 -3.36 20.25
N GLY A 63 5.03 -3.74 20.11
CA GLY A 63 4.54 -5.10 20.39
C GLY A 63 4.89 -6.12 19.30
N TRP A 64 4.36 -5.96 18.08
CA TRP A 64 4.45 -6.96 17.00
C TRP A 64 5.87 -7.17 16.48
N LEU A 65 6.74 -6.16 16.41
CA LEU A 65 8.15 -6.42 16.07
C LEU A 65 8.84 -7.23 17.18
N GLY A 66 8.33 -7.15 18.41
CA GLY A 66 8.81 -7.93 19.55
C GLY A 66 8.33 -9.36 19.43
N ASP A 67 7.05 -9.53 19.08
CA ASP A 67 6.46 -10.84 18.78
C ASP A 67 7.12 -11.51 17.57
N LEU A 68 7.49 -10.74 16.52
CA LEU A 68 8.27 -11.25 15.39
C LEU A 68 9.67 -11.66 15.76
N ALA A 69 10.36 -10.86 16.58
CA ALA A 69 11.68 -11.24 17.08
C ALA A 69 11.58 -12.55 17.88
N GLN A 70 10.55 -12.72 18.70
CA GLN A 70 10.30 -13.94 19.46
C GLN A 70 9.93 -15.13 18.55
N GLN A 71 9.03 -14.96 17.59
CA GLN A 71 8.64 -16.01 16.65
C GLN A 71 9.83 -16.49 15.82
N VAL A 72 10.66 -15.57 15.33
CA VAL A 72 11.87 -15.93 14.58
C VAL A 72 12.93 -16.53 15.49
N GLU A 73 13.08 -16.09 16.75
CA GLU A 73 13.94 -16.78 17.71
C GLU A 73 13.47 -18.21 17.99
N HIS A 74 12.16 -18.45 18.02
CA HIS A 74 11.61 -19.81 18.16
C HIS A 74 11.90 -20.68 16.93
N ILE A 75 11.83 -20.12 15.72
CA ILE A 75 12.14 -20.84 14.48
C ILE A 75 13.66 -21.06 14.32
N ASN A 76 14.48 -20.07 14.66
CA ASN A 76 15.94 -20.10 14.46
C ASN A 76 16.72 -20.75 15.61
N LYS A 77 16.06 -21.15 16.72
CA LYS A 77 16.70 -21.96 17.78
C LYS A 77 17.28 -23.29 17.28
N GLU A 78 16.90 -23.73 16.08
CA GLU A 78 17.42 -24.96 15.46
C GLU A 78 18.60 -24.74 14.50
N THR A 79 19.04 -23.50 14.24
CA THR A 79 20.20 -23.29 13.34
C THR A 79 21.02 -22.07 13.76
N PRO A 80 22.25 -22.24 14.29
CA PRO A 80 23.12 -21.11 14.60
C PRO A 80 23.53 -20.41 13.30
N SER A 81 22.91 -19.26 13.02
CA SER A 81 23.24 -18.43 11.86
C SER A 81 24.69 -17.95 11.97
N LYS A 82 25.55 -18.37 11.05
CA LYS A 82 26.91 -17.85 10.94
C LYS A 82 26.86 -16.32 10.75
N PRO A 83 27.76 -15.55 11.41
CA PRO A 83 27.84 -14.12 11.22
C PRO A 83 28.12 -13.82 9.75
N VAL A 84 27.16 -13.18 9.09
CA VAL A 84 27.23 -12.80 7.68
C VAL A 84 28.46 -11.91 7.47
N GLU A 85 29.35 -12.33 6.56
CA GLU A 85 30.58 -11.60 6.24
C GLU A 85 30.28 -10.16 5.79
N PRO A 86 31.18 -9.21 6.06
CA PRO A 86 30.99 -7.80 5.75
C PRO A 86 31.18 -7.48 4.27
N GLU A 87 30.45 -8.13 3.37
CA GLU A 87 30.54 -7.85 1.94
C GLU A 87 29.86 -6.52 1.57
N THR A 88 30.64 -5.64 0.94
CA THR A 88 30.22 -4.55 0.04
C THR A 88 28.96 -3.78 0.46
N TYR A 89 29.04 -3.12 1.63
CA TYR A 89 28.00 -2.24 2.12
C TYR A 89 27.80 -1.02 1.22
N GLY A 90 26.65 -0.93 0.56
CA GLY A 90 26.31 0.19 -0.32
C GLY A 90 24.97 -0.02 -1.00
N ARG A 91 24.73 0.70 -2.12
CA ARG A 91 23.50 0.65 -2.93
C ARG A 91 23.02 -0.78 -3.25
N ARG A 92 23.93 -1.76 -3.34
CA ARG A 92 23.58 -3.17 -3.57
C ARG A 92 22.77 -3.78 -2.42
N THR A 93 23.01 -3.35 -1.18
CA THR A 93 22.31 -3.89 0.01
C THR A 93 20.85 -3.46 0.06
N ILE A 94 20.56 -2.19 -0.27
CA ILE A 94 19.18 -1.71 -0.33
C ILE A 94 18.40 -2.32 -1.50
N LEU A 95 19.05 -2.44 -2.67
CA LEU A 95 18.42 -3.10 -3.82
C LEU A 95 18.02 -4.55 -3.50
N LYS A 96 18.91 -5.31 -2.84
CA LYS A 96 18.60 -6.68 -2.42
C LYS A 96 17.43 -6.70 -1.43
N LEU A 97 17.45 -5.81 -0.44
CA LEU A 97 16.40 -5.73 0.59
C LEU A 97 15.04 -5.37 -0.03
N MET A 98 14.99 -4.34 -0.87
CA MET A 98 13.77 -3.92 -1.56
C MET A 98 13.28 -4.99 -2.53
N ASN A 99 14.15 -5.56 -3.37
CA ASN A 99 13.77 -6.63 -4.29
C ASN A 99 13.15 -7.81 -3.54
N LYS A 100 13.74 -8.21 -2.40
CA LYS A 100 13.18 -9.31 -1.60
C LYS A 100 11.76 -9.01 -1.11
N ILE A 101 11.51 -7.80 -0.61
CA ILE A 101 10.17 -7.36 -0.18
C ILE A 101 9.19 -7.37 -1.38
N PHE A 102 9.63 -6.91 -2.55
CA PHE A 102 8.79 -6.86 -3.74
C PHE A 102 8.57 -8.22 -4.40
N ASP A 103 9.50 -9.16 -4.28
CA ASP A 103 9.29 -10.56 -4.68
C ASP A 103 8.12 -11.15 -3.87
N ASP A 104 8.08 -10.88 -2.56
CA ASP A 104 6.98 -11.32 -1.70
C ASP A 104 5.67 -10.58 -2.07
N PHE A 105 5.70 -9.27 -2.30
CA PHE A 105 4.51 -8.50 -2.71
C PHE A 105 3.94 -8.95 -4.06
N GLU A 106 4.78 -9.24 -5.05
CA GLU A 106 4.34 -9.75 -6.35
C GLU A 106 3.63 -11.10 -6.19
N LEU A 107 4.20 -12.00 -5.39
CA LEU A 107 3.56 -13.28 -5.04
C LEU A 107 2.20 -13.06 -4.37
N PHE A 108 2.14 -12.23 -3.32
CA PHE A 108 0.91 -11.99 -2.57
C PHE A 108 -0.15 -11.29 -3.42
N SER A 109 0.23 -10.30 -4.23
CA SER A 109 -0.72 -9.60 -5.12
C SER A 109 -1.29 -10.52 -6.18
N THR A 110 -0.50 -11.42 -6.75
CA THR A 110 -0.96 -12.42 -7.72
C THR A 110 -1.99 -13.35 -7.07
N GLN A 111 -1.64 -13.97 -5.94
CA GLN A 111 -2.54 -14.87 -5.20
C GLN A 111 -3.84 -14.16 -4.76
N PHE A 112 -3.71 -12.92 -4.28
CA PHE A 112 -4.85 -12.12 -3.85
C PHE A 112 -5.79 -11.81 -5.02
N ASN A 113 -5.26 -11.36 -6.16
CA ASN A 113 -6.06 -11.00 -7.33
C ASN A 113 -6.75 -12.22 -7.96
N GLU A 114 -6.08 -13.38 -7.99
CA GLU A 114 -6.69 -14.64 -8.45
C GLU A 114 -7.88 -15.02 -7.56
N THR A 115 -7.68 -14.97 -6.24
CA THR A 115 -8.72 -15.33 -5.26
C THR A 115 -9.89 -14.34 -5.24
N ASN A 116 -9.63 -13.06 -5.51
CA ASN A 116 -10.64 -12.00 -5.50
C ASN A 116 -11.13 -11.62 -6.91
N SER A 117 -11.05 -12.56 -7.87
CA SER A 117 -11.57 -12.39 -9.22
C SER A 117 -13.05 -12.02 -9.18
N GLY A 118 -13.38 -10.79 -9.59
CA GLY A 118 -14.75 -10.27 -9.60
C GLY A 118 -15.07 -9.22 -8.53
N SER A 119 -14.17 -8.99 -7.57
CA SER A 119 -14.26 -7.80 -6.70
C SER A 119 -13.70 -6.55 -7.40
N GLU A 120 -14.12 -5.36 -6.98
CA GLU A 120 -13.50 -4.11 -7.44
C GLU A 120 -12.08 -3.89 -6.87
N LEU A 121 -11.68 -4.71 -5.88
CA LEU A 121 -10.40 -4.59 -5.21
C LEU A 121 -9.34 -5.38 -5.96
N PHE A 122 -8.57 -4.68 -6.79
CA PHE A 122 -7.43 -5.22 -7.52
C PHE A 122 -6.13 -4.55 -7.06
N ILE A 123 -5.08 -5.34 -6.86
CA ILE A 123 -3.78 -4.86 -6.39
C ILE A 123 -2.76 -4.92 -7.53
N ASN A 124 -2.26 -3.76 -7.93
CA ASN A 124 -1.15 -3.63 -8.86
C ASN A 124 0.19 -3.53 -8.10
N CYS A 125 1.15 -4.39 -8.43
CA CYS A 125 2.49 -4.37 -7.87
C CYS A 125 3.49 -3.87 -8.92
N SER A 126 4.25 -2.81 -8.60
CA SER A 126 5.31 -2.27 -9.44
C SER A 126 6.66 -2.45 -8.76
N ARG A 127 7.56 -3.18 -9.43
CA ARG A 127 8.89 -3.49 -8.91
C ARG A 127 9.74 -2.23 -8.71
N PRO A 128 10.74 -2.27 -7.81
CA PRO A 128 11.59 -1.13 -7.53
C PRO A 128 12.40 -0.69 -8.75
N GLU A 129 12.22 0.54 -9.17
CA GLU A 129 12.99 1.18 -10.24
C GLU A 129 13.97 2.18 -9.65
N THR A 130 15.19 2.20 -10.18
CA THR A 130 16.12 3.30 -9.89
C THR A 130 15.64 4.55 -10.62
N ARG A 131 15.39 5.63 -9.88
CA ARG A 131 15.07 6.93 -10.44
C ARG A 131 16.16 7.93 -10.15
N ARG A 132 16.62 8.61 -11.19
CA ARG A 132 17.33 9.87 -11.05
C ARG A 132 16.28 10.97 -11.04
N PRO A 133 16.28 11.86 -10.03
CA PRO A 133 15.44 13.05 -10.09
C PRO A 133 15.78 13.85 -11.35
N SER A 134 14.76 14.39 -12.01
CA SER A 134 14.85 15.06 -13.31
C SER A 134 15.71 16.32 -13.30
N SER A 135 15.93 16.94 -12.13
CA SER A 135 16.91 18.01 -11.95
C SER A 135 18.29 17.38 -11.75
N GLU A 136 19.04 17.16 -12.83
CA GLU A 136 20.34 16.46 -12.76
C GLU A 136 21.37 17.15 -11.85
N LEU A 137 21.16 18.43 -11.55
CA LEU A 137 21.95 19.21 -10.61
C LEU A 137 21.00 19.86 -9.60
N ALA A 138 21.27 19.71 -8.30
CA ALA A 138 20.85 20.73 -7.36
C ALA A 138 21.56 22.04 -7.74
N GLY A 139 20.95 23.20 -7.47
CA GLY A 139 21.50 24.51 -7.87
C GLY A 139 22.91 24.80 -7.34
N ASP A 140 23.43 23.97 -6.43
CA ASP A 140 24.77 24.00 -5.84
C ASP A 140 25.78 23.04 -6.51
N GLY A 141 25.39 22.30 -7.55
CA GLY A 141 26.23 21.30 -8.19
C GLY A 141 26.27 19.94 -7.47
N THR A 142 25.51 19.77 -6.38
CA THR A 142 25.44 18.49 -5.68
C THR A 142 24.60 17.51 -6.50
N MET A 143 25.15 16.32 -6.78
CA MET A 143 24.35 15.24 -7.38
C MET A 143 23.21 14.89 -6.45
N LEU A 144 21.98 15.02 -6.95
CA LEU A 144 20.82 14.62 -6.18
C LEU A 144 20.90 13.13 -5.81
N PRO A 145 20.50 12.75 -4.59
CA PRO A 145 20.54 11.38 -4.14
C PRO A 145 19.70 10.51 -5.07
N LEU A 146 20.30 9.39 -5.47
CA LEU A 146 19.61 8.40 -6.28
C LEU A 146 18.58 7.67 -5.43
N TYR A 147 17.34 7.65 -5.90
CA TYR A 147 16.24 6.96 -5.23
C TYR A 147 15.91 5.66 -5.94
N MET A 148 15.35 4.73 -5.17
CA MET A 148 14.76 3.50 -5.69
C MET A 148 13.32 3.44 -5.21
N ASP A 149 12.38 3.38 -6.13
CA ASP A 149 10.95 3.46 -5.80
C ASP A 149 10.24 2.23 -6.35
N GLY A 150 9.53 1.50 -5.50
CA GLY A 150 8.55 0.49 -5.89
C GLY A 150 7.25 0.72 -5.12
N TYR A 151 6.12 0.25 -5.63
CA TYR A 151 4.83 0.47 -4.97
C TYR A 151 3.82 -0.66 -5.16
N LEU A 152 2.87 -0.72 -4.24
CA LEU A 152 1.57 -1.38 -4.42
C LEU A 152 0.51 -0.30 -4.61
N ALA A 153 -0.46 -0.54 -5.49
CA ALA A 153 -1.57 0.37 -5.71
C ALA A 153 -2.87 -0.38 -5.91
N THR A 154 -3.93 0.16 -5.35
CA THR A 154 -5.33 -0.17 -5.68
C THR A 154 -5.95 1.03 -6.38
N ARG A 155 -7.26 0.99 -6.63
CA ARG A 155 -8.00 2.14 -7.15
C ARG A 155 -7.85 3.38 -6.25
N ASN A 156 -7.93 3.19 -4.93
CA ASN A 156 -8.06 4.29 -3.99
C ASN A 156 -6.77 4.56 -3.20
N TRP A 157 -5.95 3.54 -2.94
CA TRP A 157 -4.79 3.64 -2.07
C TRP A 157 -3.52 3.14 -2.72
N SER A 158 -2.39 3.72 -2.31
CA SER A 158 -1.07 3.26 -2.71
C SER A 158 -0.13 3.17 -1.52
N LEU A 159 0.74 2.16 -1.55
CA LEU A 159 1.82 1.92 -0.61
C LEU A 159 3.14 2.00 -1.37
N LEU A 160 3.93 3.03 -1.07
CA LEU A 160 5.20 3.32 -1.75
C LEU A 160 6.36 2.98 -0.82
N LEU A 161 7.32 2.20 -1.33
CA LEU A 161 8.62 2.00 -0.70
C LEU A 161 9.67 2.80 -1.47
N ARG A 162 10.25 3.80 -0.80
CA ARG A 162 11.33 4.63 -1.34
C ARG A 162 12.63 4.36 -0.62
N GLY A 163 13.56 3.74 -1.33
CA GLY A 163 14.91 3.48 -0.88
C GLY A 163 15.89 4.60 -1.22
N THR A 164 16.70 4.96 -0.23
CA THR A 164 17.87 5.84 -0.36
C THR A 164 19.14 5.07 0.06
N ARG A 165 20.33 5.68 0.01
CA ARG A 165 21.57 4.98 0.41
C ARG A 165 21.52 4.31 1.81
N ASN A 166 20.83 4.91 2.77
CA ASN A 166 20.87 4.49 4.18
C ASN A 166 19.50 4.24 4.82
N LYS A 167 18.40 4.42 4.11
CA LYS A 167 17.04 4.22 4.65
C LYS A 167 16.07 3.80 3.55
N ILE A 168 15.14 2.93 3.89
CA ILE A 168 13.90 2.71 3.13
C ILE A 168 12.79 3.38 3.91
N LYS A 169 12.04 4.26 3.25
CA LYS A 169 10.85 4.90 3.81
C LYS A 169 9.61 4.24 3.20
N VAL A 170 8.63 3.96 4.04
CA VAL A 170 7.34 3.39 3.63
C VAL A 170 6.28 4.48 3.74
N PHE A 171 5.57 4.75 2.67
CA PHE A 171 4.52 5.75 2.60
C PHE A 171 3.19 5.08 2.24
N VAL A 172 2.11 5.65 2.73
CA VAL A 172 0.75 5.25 2.38
C VAL A 172 -0.05 6.52 2.10
N PHE A 173 -0.69 6.59 0.94
CA PHE A 173 -1.47 7.76 0.52
C PHE A 173 -2.46 7.39 -0.58
N PRO A 174 -3.45 8.25 -0.90
CA PRO A 174 -4.39 8.01 -1.99
C PRO A 174 -3.68 7.81 -3.33
N SER A 175 -4.20 6.92 -4.18
CA SER A 175 -3.54 6.54 -5.45
C SER A 175 -3.28 7.72 -6.39
N GLU A 176 -4.12 8.75 -6.35
CA GLU A 176 -3.98 9.99 -7.13
C GLU A 176 -2.69 10.76 -6.79
N VAL A 177 -2.22 10.66 -5.55
CA VAL A 177 -1.02 11.36 -5.06
C VAL A 177 0.26 10.70 -5.57
N LEU A 178 0.22 9.42 -5.95
CA LEU A 178 1.41 8.65 -6.33
C LEU A 178 2.22 9.30 -7.45
N LEU A 179 1.55 9.85 -8.47
CA LEU A 179 2.24 10.53 -9.57
C LEU A 179 2.91 11.83 -9.10
N GLY A 180 2.19 12.65 -8.32
CA GLY A 180 2.69 13.90 -7.75
C GLY A 180 3.86 13.70 -6.78
N PHE A 181 3.81 12.62 -5.99
CA PHE A 181 4.87 12.27 -5.06
C PHE A 181 6.14 11.78 -5.77
N ARG A 182 6.00 11.22 -6.97
CA ARG A 182 7.13 10.80 -7.82
C ARG A 182 7.71 11.94 -8.64
N SER A 183 6.92 12.96 -8.98
CA SER A 183 7.39 14.18 -9.65
C SER A 183 7.98 15.21 -8.68
N SER A 184 7.99 14.92 -7.36
CA SER A 184 8.39 15.87 -6.31
C SER A 184 7.51 17.13 -6.23
N THR A 185 6.29 17.10 -6.78
CA THR A 185 5.31 18.18 -6.59
C THR A 185 4.63 18.08 -5.23
N VAL A 186 4.57 16.85 -4.70
CA VAL A 186 4.14 16.52 -3.34
C VAL A 186 5.31 15.84 -2.65
N GLY A 187 5.60 16.22 -1.41
CA GLY A 187 6.80 15.82 -0.70
C GLY A 187 6.54 15.04 0.60
N GLU A 188 7.62 14.69 1.27
CA GLU A 188 7.58 14.05 2.60
C GLU A 188 6.95 14.95 3.67
N SER A 189 6.90 16.26 3.45
CA SER A 189 6.21 17.22 4.33
C SER A 189 4.70 17.05 4.32
N ASP A 190 4.16 16.67 3.16
CA ASP A 190 2.71 16.53 2.95
C ASP A 190 2.25 15.13 3.34
N PHE A 191 3.10 14.12 3.09
CA PHE A 191 2.86 12.73 3.42
C PHE A 191 4.07 12.15 4.17
N PRO A 192 4.09 12.21 5.51
CA PRO A 192 5.16 11.65 6.30
C PRO A 192 5.22 10.12 6.13
N PRO A 193 6.41 9.51 6.23
CA PRO A 193 6.53 8.06 6.13
C PRO A 193 5.82 7.37 7.31
N LEU A 194 5.08 6.30 7.03
CA LEU A 194 4.46 5.43 8.02
C LEU A 194 5.50 4.84 8.98
N PHE A 195 6.65 4.42 8.44
CA PHE A 195 7.84 4.07 9.21
C PHE A 195 9.08 4.05 8.30
N GLU A 196 10.25 3.98 8.93
CA GLU A 196 11.53 3.92 8.25
C GLU A 196 12.31 2.65 8.63
N ILE A 197 12.88 1.98 7.63
CA ILE A 197 13.89 0.94 7.80
C ILE A 197 15.25 1.62 7.61
N ALA A 198 15.90 1.92 8.72
CA ALA A 198 17.17 2.64 8.72
C ALA A 198 18.34 1.67 8.80
N ARG A 199 19.41 1.98 8.08
CA ARG A 199 20.69 1.30 8.25
C ARG A 199 21.30 1.74 9.57
N ALA A 200 21.72 0.77 10.38
CA ALA A 200 22.37 1.01 11.65
C ALA A 200 23.71 0.28 11.76
N LYS A 201 24.60 0.87 12.55
CA LYS A 201 25.88 0.29 12.94
C LYS A 201 26.01 0.41 14.46
N ASP A 202 26.13 -0.72 15.11
CA ASP A 202 26.53 -0.88 16.51
C ASP A 202 27.91 -1.58 16.56
N GLN A 203 28.60 -1.54 17.69
CA GLN A 203 30.01 -1.93 17.85
C GLN A 203 30.33 -3.29 17.21
N ASN A 204 29.40 -4.26 17.34
CA ASN A 204 29.55 -5.62 16.78
C ASN A 204 28.55 -5.96 15.68
N ARG A 205 27.64 -5.06 15.29
CA ARG A 205 26.54 -5.39 14.37
C ARG A 205 26.32 -4.29 13.36
N ARG A 206 26.20 -4.68 12.09
CA ARG A 206 25.79 -3.81 10.99
C ARG A 206 24.60 -4.46 10.31
N GLY A 207 23.60 -3.67 9.99
CA GLY A 207 22.34 -4.20 9.47
C GLY A 207 21.28 -3.14 9.32
N TRP A 208 20.04 -3.58 9.22
CA TRP A 208 18.87 -2.73 9.09
C TRP A 208 18.05 -2.81 10.37
N LYS A 209 17.43 -1.69 10.74
CA LYS A 209 16.55 -1.60 11.90
C LYS A 209 15.25 -0.88 11.57
N ILE A 210 14.16 -1.28 12.21
CA ILE A 210 12.93 -0.49 12.33
C ILE A 210 12.88 -0.01 13.77
N GLY A 211 12.85 1.30 13.98
CA GLY A 211 12.99 1.89 15.32
C GLY A 211 14.32 1.46 15.96
N ASP A 212 14.24 0.66 17.03
CA ASP A 212 15.39 0.12 17.75
C ASP A 212 15.59 -1.39 17.58
N LYS A 213 14.80 -2.03 16.71
CA LYS A 213 14.84 -3.48 16.49
C LYS A 213 15.58 -3.83 15.21
N TRP A 214 16.55 -4.72 15.33
CA TRP A 214 17.29 -5.27 14.20
C TRP A 214 16.39 -6.18 13.36
N ILE A 215 16.51 -6.06 12.05
CA ILE A 215 15.81 -6.90 11.09
C ILE A 215 16.82 -7.87 10.49
N SER A 216 16.56 -9.16 10.66
CA SER A 216 17.27 -10.20 9.93
C SER A 216 16.64 -10.40 8.54
N HIS A 217 17.40 -11.01 7.63
CA HIS A 217 16.86 -11.34 6.31
C HIS A 217 15.67 -12.32 6.40
N ASP A 218 15.67 -13.19 7.41
CA ASP A 218 14.60 -14.18 7.64
C ASP A 218 13.29 -13.54 8.12
N GLN A 219 13.36 -12.33 8.68
CA GLN A 219 12.18 -11.57 9.10
C GLN A 219 11.51 -10.83 7.94
N LEU A 220 12.16 -10.71 6.79
CA LEU A 220 11.63 -9.95 5.66
C LEU A 220 10.33 -10.50 5.10
N PRO A 221 10.16 -11.82 4.87
CA PRO A 221 8.89 -12.35 4.38
C PRO A 221 7.72 -12.05 5.32
N ILE A 222 7.97 -12.08 6.62
CA ILE A 222 6.92 -11.80 7.61
C ILE A 222 6.56 -10.31 7.62
N LEU A 223 7.57 -9.43 7.54
CA LEU A 223 7.38 -8.00 7.37
C LEU A 223 6.59 -7.70 6.08
N SER A 224 6.94 -8.33 4.97
CA SER A 224 6.24 -8.20 3.68
C SER A 224 4.78 -8.65 3.80
N ALA A 225 4.52 -9.81 4.38
CA ALA A 225 3.16 -10.34 4.54
C ALA A 225 2.30 -9.40 5.41
N GLN A 226 2.86 -8.88 6.49
CA GLN A 226 2.15 -7.94 7.36
C GLN A 226 1.85 -6.62 6.65
N LEU A 227 2.84 -6.03 5.95
CA LEU A 227 2.65 -4.81 5.17
C LEU A 227 1.58 -4.98 4.10
N PHE A 228 1.61 -6.11 3.39
CA PHE A 228 0.62 -6.43 2.38
C PHE A 228 -0.77 -6.59 2.98
N SER A 229 -0.91 -7.33 4.09
CA SER A 229 -2.20 -7.52 4.76
C SER A 229 -2.80 -6.21 5.25
N ASP A 230 -1.98 -5.35 5.86
CA ASP A 230 -2.44 -4.05 6.35
C ASP A 230 -2.86 -3.13 5.19
N PHE A 231 -2.12 -3.18 4.07
CA PHE A 231 -2.49 -2.46 2.85
C PHE A 231 -3.82 -2.94 2.26
N VAL A 232 -4.03 -4.26 2.20
CA VAL A 232 -5.30 -4.86 1.76
C VAL A 232 -6.46 -4.39 2.66
N ARG A 233 -6.28 -4.42 3.99
CA ARG A 233 -7.31 -3.99 4.95
C ARG A 233 -7.67 -2.51 4.77
N LEU A 234 -6.65 -1.67 4.59
CA LEU A 234 -6.86 -0.25 4.28
C LEU A 234 -7.64 -0.08 2.98
N ALA A 235 -7.25 -0.80 1.93
CA ALA A 235 -7.88 -0.68 0.61
C ALA A 235 -9.30 -1.27 0.56
N ALA A 236 -9.59 -2.29 1.37
CA ALA A 236 -10.91 -2.89 1.51
C ALA A 236 -11.86 -2.04 2.36
N THR A 237 -11.32 -1.14 3.19
CA THR A 237 -12.15 -0.19 3.95
C THR A 237 -12.77 0.77 2.95
N PRO A 238 -14.12 0.78 2.82
CA PRO A 238 -14.78 1.72 1.94
C PRO A 238 -14.32 3.11 2.36
N PRO A 239 -13.90 3.95 1.41
CA PRO A 239 -13.67 5.33 1.77
C PRO A 239 -14.95 5.89 2.38
N ALA A 240 -14.88 6.51 3.56
CA ALA A 240 -16.08 7.00 4.26
C ALA A 240 -16.89 8.03 3.44
N TYR A 241 -16.33 8.54 2.34
CA TYR A 241 -17.04 9.37 1.38
C TYR A 241 -18.06 8.62 0.50
N ALA A 242 -18.07 7.28 0.48
CA ALA A 242 -19.10 6.50 -0.22
C ALA A 242 -20.50 6.71 0.36
N ASP A 243 -20.59 7.16 1.62
CA ASP A 243 -21.84 7.48 2.31
C ASP A 243 -22.22 8.96 2.25
N ILE A 244 -21.45 9.82 1.55
CA ILE A 244 -21.97 11.14 1.19
C ILE A 244 -22.97 10.86 0.07
N PRO A 245 -24.29 10.90 0.32
CA PRO A 245 -25.25 10.71 -0.75
C PRO A 245 -24.86 11.72 -1.81
N ALA A 246 -24.66 11.24 -3.04
CA ALA A 246 -24.50 12.12 -4.19
C ALA A 246 -25.69 13.06 -4.11
N GLN A 247 -25.48 14.28 -3.59
CA GLN A 247 -26.49 15.30 -3.58
C GLN A 247 -26.75 15.50 -5.06
N THR A 248 -27.86 14.93 -5.50
CA THR A 248 -28.40 15.09 -6.82
C THR A 248 -28.49 16.59 -7.02
N ALA A 249 -27.49 17.15 -7.69
CA ALA A 249 -27.61 18.35 -8.48
C ALA A 249 -28.55 18.03 -9.65
N THR A 250 -29.77 17.61 -9.34
CA THR A 250 -30.97 17.98 -10.08
C THR A 250 -31.33 19.39 -9.62
N GLU A 251 -30.40 20.33 -9.80
CA GLU A 251 -30.82 21.68 -10.10
C GLU A 251 -31.16 21.61 -11.59
N SER A 252 -32.44 21.39 -11.83
CA SER A 252 -33.06 21.37 -13.15
C SER A 252 -32.68 22.64 -13.90
N MET A 253 -31.64 22.57 -14.71
CA MET A 253 -31.44 23.50 -15.79
C MET A 253 -32.54 23.19 -16.81
N GLU A 254 -33.66 23.88 -16.67
CA GLU A 254 -34.77 23.92 -17.61
C GLU A 254 -34.23 24.48 -18.93
N ILE A 255 -33.68 23.59 -19.76
CA ILE A 255 -33.33 23.89 -21.13
C ILE A 255 -34.64 23.90 -21.91
N GLU A 256 -35.07 25.11 -22.25
CA GLU A 256 -36.18 25.38 -23.14
C GLU A 256 -36.02 24.58 -24.46
N PRO A 257 -37.05 23.84 -24.91
CA PRO A 257 -36.93 22.96 -26.06
C PRO A 257 -36.80 23.77 -27.36
N PRO A 258 -35.85 23.42 -28.26
CA PRO A 258 -35.84 23.98 -29.60
C PRO A 258 -37.05 23.48 -30.41
N PRO A 259 -37.59 24.30 -31.33
CA PRO A 259 -38.80 23.98 -32.08
C PRO A 259 -38.61 22.77 -33.00
N SER A 260 -39.67 21.96 -33.01
CA SER A 260 -39.85 20.69 -33.70
C SER A 260 -39.55 20.76 -35.20
N ALA A 261 -38.71 19.85 -35.68
CA ALA A 261 -38.69 19.42 -37.07
C ALA A 261 -38.96 17.91 -37.13
N SER A 262 -40.12 17.59 -37.70
CA SER A 262 -40.64 16.26 -37.98
C SER A 262 -39.92 15.61 -39.16
N ALA A 263 -39.54 14.34 -39.01
CA ALA A 263 -39.53 13.24 -40.01
C ALA A 263 -38.41 12.26 -39.63
N ALA A 264 -38.45 10.95 -39.86
CA ALA A 264 -39.45 9.93 -40.13
C ALA A 264 -38.62 8.62 -40.13
N ASN A 265 -39.17 7.53 -39.59
CA ASN A 265 -38.75 6.13 -39.82
C ASN A 265 -37.35 5.73 -39.26
N ASP A 266 -37.02 4.50 -38.88
CA ASP A 266 -37.61 3.17 -38.97
C ASP A 266 -37.14 2.35 -37.76
N ALA A 267 -37.98 1.41 -37.30
CA ALA A 267 -37.62 0.36 -36.35
C ALA A 267 -36.59 -0.62 -36.97
N PRO A 268 -35.83 -1.39 -36.17
CA PRO A 268 -36.35 -2.73 -35.82
C PRO A 268 -35.82 -3.37 -34.51
N ALA A 269 -36.48 -4.49 -34.19
CA ALA A 269 -35.97 -5.71 -33.54
C ALA A 269 -35.72 -5.71 -32.02
N THR A 270 -36.73 -6.23 -31.32
CA THR A 270 -36.66 -6.84 -29.99
C THR A 270 -35.81 -8.12 -30.03
N ASP A 271 -34.61 -8.07 -29.44
CA ASP A 271 -33.82 -9.27 -29.16
C ASP A 271 -34.20 -9.87 -27.80
N GLN A 272 -34.35 -11.19 -27.83
CA GLN A 272 -34.71 -12.03 -26.70
C GLN A 272 -33.54 -12.12 -25.72
N ILE A 273 -33.77 -11.70 -24.48
CA ILE A 273 -32.85 -11.94 -23.36
C ILE A 273 -32.99 -13.41 -22.96
N GLN A 274 -32.01 -14.22 -23.34
CA GLN A 274 -31.79 -15.57 -22.80
C GLN A 274 -31.41 -15.48 -21.32
N SER A 275 -32.20 -16.17 -20.49
CA SER A 275 -31.88 -16.43 -19.08
C SER A 275 -30.58 -17.22 -18.99
N ASN A 276 -29.50 -16.57 -18.58
CA ASN A 276 -28.24 -17.24 -18.26
C ASN A 276 -28.44 -18.15 -17.03
N GLU A 277 -28.09 -19.41 -17.23
CA GLU A 277 -28.01 -20.45 -16.20
C GLU A 277 -27.07 -20.03 -15.07
N LEU A 278 -27.46 -20.38 -13.84
CA LEU A 278 -26.63 -20.30 -12.63
C LEU A 278 -25.25 -20.96 -12.87
N PRO A 279 -24.14 -20.33 -12.49
CA PRO A 279 -22.84 -20.98 -12.56
C PRO A 279 -22.80 -22.23 -11.70
N LYS A 280 -22.40 -23.32 -12.35
CA LYS A 280 -22.05 -24.62 -11.79
C LYS A 280 -21.11 -24.46 -10.59
N GLN A 281 -21.31 -25.33 -9.61
CA GLN A 281 -20.50 -25.57 -8.42
C GLN A 281 -19.06 -25.06 -8.57
N VAL A 282 -18.75 -23.99 -7.83
CA VAL A 282 -17.37 -23.53 -7.65
C VAL A 282 -16.62 -24.68 -7.00
N LEU A 283 -15.81 -25.37 -7.79
CA LEU A 283 -14.88 -26.38 -7.30
C LEU A 283 -13.80 -25.60 -6.54
N LEU A 284 -13.91 -25.51 -5.21
CA LEU A 284 -12.88 -24.83 -4.43
C LEU A 284 -11.54 -25.56 -4.59
N ASP A 285 -10.50 -24.78 -4.80
CA ASP A 285 -9.12 -25.25 -4.88
C ASP A 285 -8.77 -26.06 -3.61
N PRO A 286 -8.20 -27.27 -3.73
CA PRO A 286 -7.71 -28.03 -2.58
C PRO A 286 -6.79 -27.23 -1.63
N ALA A 287 -6.09 -26.21 -2.13
CA ALA A 287 -5.30 -25.29 -1.30
C ALA A 287 -6.17 -24.46 -0.34
N VAL A 288 -7.36 -24.02 -0.76
CA VAL A 288 -8.31 -23.27 0.09
C VAL A 288 -8.87 -24.18 1.17
N LEU A 289 -9.18 -25.44 0.84
CA LEU A 289 -9.62 -26.41 1.83
C LEU A 289 -8.55 -26.67 2.90
N GLU A 290 -7.28 -26.75 2.49
CA GLU A 290 -6.18 -26.94 3.43
C GLU A 290 -5.95 -25.70 4.31
N ALA A 291 -6.07 -24.49 3.75
CA ALA A 291 -6.04 -23.24 4.51
C ALA A 291 -7.17 -23.18 5.56
N CYS A 292 -8.39 -23.59 5.21
CA CYS A 292 -9.50 -23.68 6.16
C CYS A 292 -9.23 -24.64 7.32
N LYS A 293 -8.55 -25.76 7.08
CA LYS A 293 -8.13 -26.69 8.16
C LYS A 293 -7.11 -26.05 9.09
N VAL A 294 -6.10 -25.37 8.54
CA VAL A 294 -5.08 -24.67 9.35
C VAL A 294 -5.73 -23.59 10.20
N ILE A 295 -6.64 -22.80 9.61
CA ILE A 295 -7.40 -21.76 10.35
C ILE A 295 -8.21 -22.40 11.48
N SER A 296 -8.91 -23.51 11.22
CA SER A 296 -9.69 -24.22 12.25
C SER A 296 -8.81 -24.68 13.43
N ILE A 297 -7.62 -25.23 13.14
CA ILE A 297 -6.64 -25.64 14.17
C ILE A 297 -6.18 -24.44 15.01
N VAL A 298 -5.85 -23.32 14.37
CA VAL A 298 -5.38 -22.10 15.05
C VAL A 298 -6.49 -21.49 15.91
N VAL A 299 -7.73 -21.49 15.42
CA VAL A 299 -8.89 -21.02 16.18
C VAL A 299 -9.11 -21.91 17.41
N ASP A 300 -9.00 -23.23 17.27
CA ASP A 300 -9.13 -24.17 18.39
C ASP A 300 -8.05 -24.01 19.45
N GLN A 301 -6.79 -23.80 19.04
CA GLN A 301 -5.69 -23.54 19.96
C GLN A 301 -5.90 -22.24 20.74
N ASN A 302 -6.33 -21.17 20.06
CA ASN A 302 -6.61 -19.89 20.70
C ASN A 302 -7.82 -19.96 21.64
N LEU A 303 -8.88 -20.67 21.23
CA LEU A 303 -10.05 -20.89 22.07
C LEU A 303 -9.66 -21.65 23.35
N HIS A 304 -8.85 -22.70 23.23
CA HIS A 304 -8.36 -23.44 24.39
C HIS A 304 -7.52 -22.55 25.33
N ARG A 305 -6.61 -21.75 24.77
CA ARG A 305 -5.80 -20.81 25.56
C ARG A 305 -6.66 -19.78 26.30
N LEU A 306 -7.65 -19.19 25.63
CA LEU A 306 -8.55 -18.21 26.25
C LEU A 306 -9.41 -18.83 27.33
N LEU A 307 -9.87 -20.07 27.16
CA LEU A 307 -10.58 -20.80 28.21
C LEU A 307 -9.69 -21.00 29.44
N GLN A 308 -8.41 -21.36 29.28
CA GLN A 308 -7.46 -21.47 30.39
C GLN A 308 -7.23 -20.10 31.08
N GLN A 309 -7.09 -19.02 30.30
CA GLN A 309 -6.95 -17.67 30.84
C GLN A 309 -8.21 -17.20 31.59
N SER A 310 -9.40 -17.54 31.09
CA SER A 310 -10.67 -17.23 31.75
C SER A 310 -10.77 -17.94 33.10
N LYS A 311 -10.38 -19.22 33.16
CA LYS A 311 -10.34 -20.01 34.39
C LYS A 311 -9.38 -19.39 35.40
N HIS A 312 -8.19 -19.01 34.95
CA HIS A 312 -7.21 -18.35 35.81
C HIS A 312 -7.73 -16.99 36.34
N SER A 313 -8.40 -16.20 35.49
CA SER A 313 -8.96 -14.89 35.88
C SER A 313 -10.08 -15.03 36.93
N ILE A 314 -10.87 -16.11 36.87
CA ILE A 314 -11.85 -16.44 37.91
C ILE A 314 -11.14 -16.81 39.22
N GLU A 315 -10.11 -17.66 39.16
CA GLU A 315 -9.33 -18.09 40.34
C GLU A 315 -8.64 -16.90 41.04
N THR A 316 -8.15 -15.93 40.26
CA THR A 316 -7.48 -14.72 40.77
C THR A 316 -8.44 -13.56 41.09
N LYS A 317 -9.74 -13.72 40.87
CA LYS A 317 -10.79 -12.69 41.07
C LYS A 317 -10.58 -11.42 40.23
N GLN A 318 -9.97 -11.55 39.05
CA GLN A 318 -9.79 -10.45 38.09
C GLN A 318 -10.98 -10.40 37.11
N PHE A 319 -12.12 -9.89 37.57
CA PHE A 319 -13.39 -9.95 36.85
C PHE A 319 -13.43 -9.06 35.58
N ASP A 320 -12.69 -7.96 35.55
CA ASP A 320 -12.61 -7.10 34.37
C ASP A 320 -11.97 -7.83 33.18
N GLN A 321 -10.86 -8.54 33.44
CA GLN A 321 -10.18 -9.36 32.43
C GLN A 321 -11.05 -10.54 31.98
N PHE A 322 -11.85 -11.10 32.89
CA PHE A 322 -12.76 -12.19 32.56
C PHE A 322 -13.80 -11.78 31.51
N TYR A 323 -14.38 -10.58 31.61
CA TYR A 323 -15.41 -10.11 30.68
C TYR A 323 -14.83 -9.91 29.26
N ASP A 324 -13.64 -9.33 29.15
CA ASP A 324 -12.94 -9.17 27.87
C ASP A 324 -12.61 -10.53 27.23
N ILE A 325 -12.16 -11.49 28.05
CA ILE A 325 -11.87 -12.86 27.58
C ILE A 325 -13.15 -13.55 27.09
N GLN A 326 -14.29 -13.38 27.77
CA GLN A 326 -15.57 -13.96 27.34
C GLN A 326 -16.03 -13.43 25.98
N GLN A 327 -15.95 -12.11 25.75
CA GLN A 327 -16.31 -11.55 24.45
C GLN A 327 -15.41 -12.08 23.31
N LEU A 328 -14.13 -12.31 23.59
CA LEU A 328 -13.20 -12.86 22.61
C LEU A 328 -13.48 -14.35 22.32
N ILE A 329 -13.86 -15.12 23.33
CA ILE A 329 -14.32 -16.51 23.20
C ILE A 329 -15.56 -16.58 22.30
N GLU A 330 -16.55 -15.70 22.51
CA GLU A 330 -17.76 -15.66 21.68
C GLU A 330 -17.44 -15.35 20.20
N LYS A 331 -16.59 -14.35 19.95
CA LYS A 331 -16.17 -13.98 18.59
C LYS A 331 -15.43 -15.12 17.88
N LEU A 332 -14.51 -15.81 18.58
CA LEU A 332 -13.79 -16.95 18.02
C LEU A 332 -14.72 -18.17 17.82
N GLY A 333 -15.70 -18.36 18.70
CA GLY A 333 -16.74 -19.38 18.53
C GLY A 333 -17.58 -19.14 17.29
N ALA A 334 -18.00 -17.89 17.05
CA ALA A 334 -18.71 -17.49 15.83
C ALA A 334 -17.86 -17.74 14.58
N LEU A 335 -16.58 -17.36 14.60
CA LEU A 335 -15.65 -17.62 13.50
C LEU A 335 -15.49 -19.12 13.21
N LYS A 336 -15.36 -19.95 14.26
CA LYS A 336 -15.30 -21.41 14.13
C LYS A 336 -16.55 -21.97 13.47
N SER A 337 -17.73 -21.51 13.89
CA SER A 337 -19.00 -21.97 13.30
C SER A 337 -19.10 -21.62 11.82
N PHE A 338 -18.66 -20.41 11.45
CA PHE A 338 -18.63 -19.96 10.06
C PHE A 338 -17.73 -20.87 9.21
N VAL A 339 -16.46 -21.06 9.63
CA VAL A 339 -15.50 -21.94 8.92
C VAL A 339 -16.02 -23.38 8.80
N GLY A 340 -16.68 -23.89 9.85
CA GLY A 340 -17.31 -25.22 9.84
C GLY A 340 -18.43 -25.34 8.80
N THR A 341 -19.36 -24.38 8.76
CA THR A 341 -20.46 -24.39 7.79
C THR A 341 -19.97 -24.29 6.35
N THR A 342 -18.92 -23.52 6.10
CA THR A 342 -18.29 -23.44 4.78
C THR A 342 -17.69 -24.80 4.40
N SER A 343 -17.00 -25.48 5.32
CA SER A 343 -16.44 -26.80 5.05
C SER A 343 -17.49 -27.89 4.79
N GLU A 344 -18.64 -27.87 5.49
CA GLU A 344 -19.71 -28.87 5.31
C GLU A 344 -20.49 -28.69 4.02
N GLN A 345 -20.76 -27.44 3.61
CA GLN A 345 -21.45 -27.16 2.34
C GLN A 345 -20.62 -27.52 1.10
N ILE A 346 -19.31 -27.68 1.25
CA ILE A 346 -18.36 -27.99 0.16
C ILE A 346 -18.10 -29.50 0.03
N ALA A 347 -18.51 -30.32 1.00
CA ALA A 347 -18.35 -31.77 0.90
C ALA A 347 -19.21 -32.30 -0.28
N PRO A 348 -18.60 -32.94 -1.30
CA PRO A 348 -19.36 -33.47 -2.42
C PRO A 348 -20.35 -34.51 -1.89
N ALA A 349 -21.62 -34.38 -2.29
CA ALA A 349 -22.64 -35.39 -2.04
C ALA A 349 -22.28 -36.66 -2.84
N ASN A 350 -21.34 -37.45 -2.32
CA ASN A 350 -21.11 -38.81 -2.77
C ASN A 350 -22.29 -39.66 -2.27
N ARG A 351 -23.34 -39.71 -3.10
CA ARG A 351 -24.38 -40.74 -3.08
C ARG A 351 -24.59 -41.27 -4.48
#